data_AF-A0A7H9E951-F1
#
_entry.id   AF-A0A7H9E951-F1
#
_cell.length_a   1.000
_cell.length_b   1.000
_cell.length_c   1.000
_cell.angle_alpha   90.00
_cell.angle_beta   90.00
_cell.angle_gamma   90.00
#
_symmetry.space_group_name_H-M   'P 1'
#
loop_
_entity.id
_entity.type
_entity.pdbx_description
1 polymer ?
#
loop_
_entity_poly.entity_id
_entity_poly.type
_entity_poly.pdbx_seq_one_letter_code
_entity_poly.pdbx_strand_id
1 'polypeptide(L)'
;MDNTTTENQNLETTVNVDAQATEAPKAEDKPISMADVLAARNKQLQTSAVPNQRGITKDITLNAGTPQEYTLTLQYPGFAVASMIEDDSTRDGDIKLSLVLRNAVNNDVFVQPRIKSLDFWDTHKGGVDVAREVLSFLNDGIDGNLE
;
A
#
# COMPACT_ATOMS: atom_id res chain seq x y z
N MET A 1 -30.56 43.32 20.18
CA MET A 1 -30.08 43.48 21.56
C MET A 1 -31.13 42.83 22.42
N ASP A 2 -30.82 41.70 23.04
CA ASP A 2 -30.77 41.63 24.49
C ASP A 2 -30.20 40.28 24.91
N ASN A 3 -29.40 40.40 25.96
CA ASN A 3 -28.45 39.47 26.51
C ASN A 3 -29.16 38.61 27.55
N THR A 4 -29.03 37.29 27.49
CA THR A 4 -29.32 36.44 28.65
C THR A 4 -28.23 35.39 28.79
N THR A 5 -27.20 35.79 29.55
CA THR A 5 -26.35 34.90 30.35
C THR A 5 -27.22 34.28 31.44
N THR A 6 -27.20 32.95 31.54
CA THR A 6 -27.69 32.23 32.73
C THR A 6 -26.54 31.42 33.29
N GLU A 7 -26.02 31.88 34.44
CA GLU A 7 -25.24 31.07 35.39
C GLU A 7 -26.13 30.00 36.00
N ASN A 8 -25.57 28.80 36.19
CA ASN A 8 -25.94 27.77 37.19
C ASN A 8 -25.01 26.57 36.91
N GLN A 9 -24.37 25.88 37.84
CA GLN A 9 -24.42 25.86 39.30
C GLN A 9 -23.16 25.14 39.78
N ASN A 10 -22.58 25.64 40.87
CA ASN A 10 -21.68 24.88 41.73
C ASN A 10 -22.42 23.65 42.28
N LEU A 11 -21.83 22.47 42.15
CA LEU A 11 -22.02 21.37 43.09
C LEU A 11 -20.66 20.90 43.56
N GLU A 12 -20.27 21.40 44.72
CA GLU A 12 -19.22 20.83 45.54
C GLU A 12 -19.64 19.44 46.00
N THR A 13 -18.80 18.44 45.77
CA THR A 13 -18.79 17.22 46.58
C THR A 13 -17.38 17.03 47.10
N THR A 14 -17.19 17.37 48.38
CA THR A 14 -16.01 17.02 49.17
C THR A 14 -16.01 15.53 49.46
N VAL A 15 -14.93 14.84 49.07
CA VAL A 15 -14.44 13.64 49.78
C VAL A 15 -12.96 13.85 50.03
N ASN A 16 -12.63 14.01 51.32
CA ASN A 16 -11.28 14.10 51.83
C ASN A 16 -10.78 12.66 52.09
N VAL A 17 -9.69 12.25 51.43
CA VAL A 17 -8.88 11.10 51.87
C VAL A 17 -7.43 11.56 51.83
N ASP A 18 -6.84 11.71 53.00
CA ASP A 18 -5.41 11.90 53.21
C ASP A 18 -4.62 10.77 52.54
N ALA A 19 -3.84 11.11 51.51
CA ALA A 19 -2.76 10.27 51.00
C ALA A 19 -1.62 11.17 50.53
N GLN A 20 -0.71 11.43 51.47
CA GLN A 20 0.74 11.52 51.33
C GLN A 20 1.28 11.94 49.95
N ALA A 21 1.82 13.16 49.90
CA ALA A 21 2.55 13.73 48.78
C ALA A 21 3.61 12.76 48.23
N THR A 22 3.57 12.54 46.93
CA THR A 22 4.78 12.33 46.12
C THR A 22 4.58 13.16 44.85
N GLU A 23 5.07 14.40 44.87
CA GLU A 23 5.15 15.21 43.66
C GLU A 23 6.14 14.53 42.71
N ALA A 24 5.64 13.85 41.68
CA ALA A 24 6.43 13.59 40.50
C ALA A 24 6.77 14.95 39.88
N PRO A 25 8.03 15.20 39.46
CA PRO A 25 8.37 16.47 38.84
C PRO A 25 7.47 16.65 37.61
N LYS A 26 6.68 17.74 37.61
CA LYS A 26 5.97 18.20 36.42
C LYS A 26 7.05 18.43 35.37
N ALA A 27 7.10 17.56 34.36
CA ALA A 27 7.80 17.87 33.14
C ALA A 27 7.19 19.20 32.64
N GLU A 28 8.00 20.26 32.63
CA GLU A 28 7.61 21.51 32.01
C GLU A 28 7.31 21.20 30.54
N ASP A 29 6.03 21.26 30.15
CA ASP A 29 5.62 21.23 28.75
C ASP A 29 6.18 22.49 28.08
N LYS A 30 7.45 22.43 27.66
CA LYS A 30 7.99 23.40 26.72
C LYS A 30 7.16 23.30 25.45
N PRO A 31 6.54 24.39 24.97
CA PRO A 31 5.84 24.36 23.70
C PRO A 31 6.83 23.94 22.61
N ILE A 32 6.53 22.83 21.94
CA ILE A 32 7.35 22.32 20.83
C ILE A 32 7.43 23.42 19.78
N SER A 33 8.65 23.82 19.41
CA SER A 33 8.81 24.84 18.38
C SER A 33 8.41 24.29 17.01
N MET A 34 7.97 25.15 16.10
CA MET A 34 7.67 24.70 14.73
C MET A 34 8.92 24.16 14.00
N ALA A 35 10.12 24.58 14.41
CA ALA A 35 11.37 24.02 13.93
C ALA A 35 11.55 22.55 14.35
N ASP A 36 11.21 22.22 15.60
CA ASP A 36 11.28 20.84 16.11
C ASP A 36 10.27 19.94 15.41
N VAL A 37 9.06 20.45 15.13
CA VAL A 37 8.04 19.73 14.35
C VAL A 37 8.53 19.42 12.93
N LEU A 38 9.14 20.39 12.26
CA LEU A 38 9.67 20.20 10.91
C LEU A 38 10.83 19.20 10.90
N ALA A 39 11.74 19.27 11.87
CA ALA A 39 12.84 18.34 12.01
C ALA A 39 12.35 16.90 12.23
N ALA A 40 11.32 16.71 13.07
CA ALA A 40 10.70 15.41 13.29
C ALA A 40 10.07 14.85 12.00
N ARG A 41 9.33 15.68 11.25
CA ARG A 41 8.72 15.27 9.96
C ARG A 41 9.75 14.92 8.90
N ASN A 42 10.85 15.69 8.80
CA ASN A 42 11.93 15.39 7.87
C ASN A 42 12.63 14.07 8.21
N LYS A 43 12.88 13.82 9.50
CA LYS A 43 13.42 12.54 9.95
C LYS A 43 12.46 11.40 9.62
N GLN A 44 11.16 11.58 9.89
CA GLN A 44 10.13 10.60 9.57
C GLN A 44 10.14 10.25 8.07
N LEU A 45 10.17 11.25 7.19
CA LEU A 45 10.23 11.07 5.73
C LEU A 45 11.46 10.26 5.30
N GLN A 46 12.62 10.55 5.88
CA GLN A 46 13.86 9.80 5.58
C GLN A 46 13.77 8.35 6.05
N THR A 47 13.16 8.10 7.22
CA THR A 47 13.04 6.75 7.78
C THR A 47 11.87 5.94 7.21
N SER A 48 10.91 6.57 6.52
CA SER A 48 9.75 5.89 5.94
C SER A 48 9.99 5.40 4.51
N ALA A 49 11.14 5.68 3.91
CA ALA A 49 11.43 5.28 2.54
C ALA A 49 11.66 3.77 2.45
N VAL A 50 10.96 3.13 1.52
CA VAL A 50 11.26 1.76 1.07
C VAL A 50 12.25 1.80 -0.10
N PRO A 51 12.99 0.70 -0.37
CA PRO A 51 13.83 0.60 -1.55
C PRO A 51 13.04 0.83 -2.86
N ASN A 52 13.70 1.33 -3.90
CA ASN A 52 13.06 1.44 -5.21
C ASN A 52 12.79 0.05 -5.79
N GLN A 53 11.51 -0.28 -5.95
CA GLN A 53 11.07 -1.60 -6.42
C GLN A 53 10.98 -1.71 -7.94
N ARG A 54 11.07 -0.60 -8.69
CA ARG A 54 11.01 -0.65 -10.15
C ARG A 54 12.13 -1.54 -10.67
N GLY A 55 11.76 -2.51 -11.49
CA GLY A 55 12.72 -3.45 -12.07
C GLY A 55 12.96 -4.72 -11.26
N ILE A 56 12.40 -4.85 -10.05
CA ILE A 56 12.36 -6.14 -9.36
C ILE A 56 11.60 -7.13 -10.25
N THR A 57 12.14 -8.34 -10.38
CA THR A 57 11.59 -9.39 -11.23
C THR A 57 11.08 -10.56 -10.41
N LYS A 58 10.02 -11.22 -10.89
CA LYS A 58 9.48 -12.45 -10.32
C LYS A 58 9.30 -13.48 -11.43
N ASP A 59 9.85 -14.67 -11.24
CA ASP A 59 9.56 -15.81 -12.11
C ASP A 59 8.31 -16.55 -11.64
N ILE A 60 7.45 -16.89 -12.58
CA ILE A 60 6.28 -17.74 -12.37
C ILE A 60 6.38 -18.97 -13.27
N THR A 61 6.31 -20.16 -12.67
CA THR A 61 6.31 -21.43 -13.41
C THR A 61 4.89 -21.98 -13.44
N LEU A 62 4.37 -22.18 -14.65
CA LEU A 62 3.01 -22.62 -14.93
C LEU A 62 3.02 -24.09 -15.32
N ASN A 63 1.94 -24.80 -14.98
CA ASN A 63 1.72 -26.21 -15.35
C ASN A 63 2.89 -27.14 -14.94
N ALA A 64 3.47 -26.89 -13.77
CA ALA A 64 4.63 -27.61 -13.26
C ALA A 64 4.40 -29.14 -13.24
N GLY A 65 5.38 -29.91 -13.70
CA GLY A 65 5.30 -31.36 -13.79
C GLY A 65 4.45 -31.89 -14.94
N THR A 66 4.04 -31.04 -15.89
CA THR A 66 3.27 -31.44 -17.08
C THR A 66 4.05 -31.14 -18.37
N PRO A 67 3.67 -31.74 -19.52
CA PRO A 67 4.29 -31.41 -20.81
C PRO A 67 3.98 -29.99 -21.32
N GLN A 68 3.17 -29.20 -20.60
CA GLN A 68 2.87 -27.80 -20.91
C GLN A 68 3.53 -26.83 -19.92
N GLU A 69 4.55 -27.28 -19.19
CA GLU A 69 5.30 -26.43 -18.27
C GLU A 69 6.00 -25.29 -19.02
N TYR A 70 5.87 -24.07 -18.52
CA TYR A 70 6.64 -22.92 -18.99
C TYR A 70 6.80 -21.89 -17.88
N THR A 71 7.85 -21.08 -17.98
CA THR A 71 8.14 -20.00 -17.04
C THR A 71 7.97 -18.64 -17.72
N LEU A 72 7.40 -17.70 -16.99
CA LEU A 72 7.37 -16.29 -17.35
C LEU A 72 8.14 -15.48 -16.30
N THR A 73 8.95 -14.53 -16.74
CA THR A 73 9.56 -13.51 -15.89
C THR A 73 8.74 -12.24 -15.98
N LEU A 74 8.22 -11.80 -14.84
CA LEU A 74 7.55 -10.54 -14.64
C LEU A 74 8.57 -9.49 -14.17
N GLN A 75 8.38 -8.23 -14.53
CA GLN A 75 9.14 -7.10 -14.00
C GLN A 75 8.18 -6.04 -13.46
N TYR A 76 8.42 -5.55 -12.24
CA TYR A 76 7.59 -4.53 -11.65
C TYR A 76 7.79 -3.18 -12.37
N PRO A 77 6.73 -2.58 -12.95
CA PRO A 77 6.86 -1.38 -13.76
C PRO A 77 7.01 -0.10 -12.91
N GLY A 78 6.83 -0.21 -11.59
CA GLY A 78 6.79 0.90 -10.64
C GLY A 78 5.36 1.36 -10.34
N PHE A 79 5.20 2.01 -9.20
CA PHE A 79 3.92 2.39 -8.59
C PHE A 79 2.90 2.96 -9.57
N ALA A 80 3.24 4.04 -10.29
CA ALA A 80 2.29 4.74 -11.15
C ALA A 80 1.67 3.84 -12.23
N VAL A 81 2.47 2.94 -12.82
CA VAL A 81 2.00 2.02 -13.87
C VAL A 81 1.23 0.86 -13.25
N ALA A 82 1.70 0.32 -12.11
CA ALA A 82 1.02 -0.75 -11.41
C ALA A 82 -0.39 -0.34 -10.95
N SER A 83 -0.53 0.83 -10.31
CA SER A 83 -1.84 1.36 -9.89
C SER A 83 -2.77 1.63 -11.08
N MET A 84 -2.25 2.18 -12.18
CA MET A 84 -3.04 2.35 -13.41
C MET A 84 -3.57 1.01 -13.94
N ILE A 85 -2.74 -0.05 -13.92
CA ILE A 85 -3.17 -1.38 -14.33
C ILE A 85 -4.30 -1.90 -13.43
N GLU A 86 -4.19 -1.74 -12.11
CA GLU A 86 -5.21 -2.14 -11.14
C GLU A 86 -6.53 -1.38 -11.37
N ASP A 87 -6.46 -0.06 -11.49
CA ASP A 87 -7.61 0.82 -11.72
C ASP A 87 -8.32 0.47 -13.04
N ASP A 88 -7.57 0.39 -14.15
CA ASP A 88 -8.12 0.08 -15.48
C ASP A 88 -8.68 -1.34 -15.58
N SER A 89 -8.28 -2.22 -14.67
CA SER A 89 -8.78 -3.60 -14.58
C SER A 89 -10.03 -3.73 -13.73
N THR A 90 -10.41 -2.70 -12.98
CA THR A 90 -11.56 -2.72 -12.08
C THR A 90 -12.82 -2.24 -12.79
N ARG A 91 -13.89 -3.04 -12.75
CA ARG A 91 -15.20 -2.69 -13.29
C ARG A 91 -16.30 -3.12 -12.32
N ASP A 92 -17.21 -2.20 -12.02
CA ASP A 92 -18.32 -2.41 -11.10
C ASP A 92 -17.86 -2.89 -9.71
N GLY A 93 -16.67 -2.46 -9.28
CA GLY A 93 -16.05 -2.84 -8.00
C GLY A 93 -15.24 -4.14 -8.04
N ASP A 94 -15.21 -4.85 -9.17
CA ASP A 94 -14.49 -6.12 -9.29
C ASP A 94 -13.30 -6.00 -10.26
N ILE A 95 -12.17 -6.62 -9.88
CA ILE A 95 -11.02 -6.77 -10.76
C ILE A 95 -11.31 -7.83 -11.83
N LYS A 96 -11.20 -7.43 -13.11
CA LYS A 96 -11.38 -8.31 -14.26
C LYS A 96 -10.02 -8.82 -14.73
N LEU A 97 -9.75 -10.10 -14.47
CA LEU A 97 -8.46 -10.75 -14.77
C LEU A 97 -8.02 -10.65 -16.24
N SER A 98 -8.96 -10.65 -17.20
CA SER A 98 -8.63 -10.45 -18.61
C SER A 98 -8.10 -9.04 -18.91
N LEU A 99 -8.55 -8.03 -18.16
CA LEU A 99 -8.02 -6.67 -18.26
C LEU A 99 -6.65 -6.56 -17.60
N VAL A 100 -6.45 -7.24 -16.46
CA VAL A 100 -5.12 -7.32 -15.80
C VAL A 100 -4.07 -7.82 -16.78
N LEU A 101 -4.29 -8.97 -17.42
CA LEU A 101 -3.36 -9.52 -18.41
C LEU A 101 -3.13 -8.58 -19.58
N ARG A 102 -4.21 -8.01 -20.13
CA ARG A 102 -4.11 -7.12 -21.29
C ARG A 102 -3.26 -5.89 -20.96
N ASN A 103 -3.53 -5.28 -19.81
CA ASN A 103 -2.84 -4.08 -19.38
C ASN A 103 -1.38 -4.40 -18.99
N ALA A 104 -1.12 -5.56 -18.40
CA ALA A 104 0.24 -6.04 -18.12
C ALA A 104 1.06 -6.27 -19.40
N VAL A 105 0.46 -6.86 -20.45
CA VAL A 105 1.08 -6.99 -21.78
C VAL A 105 1.39 -5.61 -22.38
N ASN A 106 0.43 -4.68 -22.33
CA ASN A 106 0.59 -3.34 -22.90
C ASN A 106 1.63 -2.47 -22.19
N ASN A 107 1.97 -2.79 -20.94
CA ASN A 107 2.91 -2.05 -20.11
C ASN A 107 4.23 -2.80 -19.87
N ASP A 108 4.58 -3.75 -20.75
CA ASP A 108 5.84 -4.50 -20.71
C ASP A 108 6.14 -5.21 -19.35
N VAL A 109 5.09 -5.64 -18.62
CA VAL A 109 5.27 -6.39 -17.36
C VAL A 109 5.91 -7.76 -17.62
N PHE A 110 5.62 -8.39 -18.77
CA PHE A 110 6.22 -9.66 -19.18
C PHE A 110 7.53 -9.44 -19.93
N VAL A 111 8.66 -9.66 -19.26
CA VAL A 111 9.98 -9.40 -19.86
C VAL A 111 10.59 -10.63 -20.53
N GLN A 112 10.24 -11.83 -20.09
CA GLN A 112 10.71 -13.07 -20.72
C GLN A 112 9.70 -14.22 -20.58
N PRO A 113 9.28 -14.87 -21.70
CA PRO A 113 9.33 -14.31 -23.05
C PRO A 113 8.53 -13.00 -23.13
N ARG A 114 8.87 -12.14 -24.10
CA ARG A 114 8.03 -10.97 -24.38
C ARG A 114 6.70 -11.42 -24.97
N ILE A 115 5.62 -11.17 -24.25
CA ILE A 115 4.24 -11.41 -24.69
C ILE A 115 3.71 -10.13 -25.35
N LYS A 116 3.14 -10.25 -26.56
CA LYS A 116 2.68 -9.08 -27.35
C LYS A 116 1.17 -8.95 -27.46
N SER A 117 0.43 -10.04 -27.21
CA SER A 117 -1.03 -10.07 -27.23
C SER A 117 -1.54 -11.20 -26.34
N LEU A 118 -2.84 -11.14 -26.04
CA LEU A 118 -3.51 -12.20 -25.27
C LEU A 118 -3.60 -13.53 -26.05
N ASP A 119 -3.46 -13.51 -27.38
CA ASP A 119 -3.48 -14.70 -28.25
C ASP A 119 -2.38 -15.71 -27.88
N PHE A 120 -1.35 -15.28 -27.14
CA PHE A 120 -0.37 -16.19 -26.56
C PHE A 120 -1.04 -17.34 -25.78
N TRP A 121 -2.10 -17.04 -25.02
CA TRP A 121 -2.83 -18.01 -24.22
C TRP A 121 -3.86 -18.83 -25.01
N ASP A 122 -4.04 -18.60 -26.33
CA ASP A 122 -4.78 -19.53 -27.20
C ASP A 122 -4.03 -20.86 -27.39
N THR A 123 -2.70 -20.83 -27.21
CA THR A 123 -1.81 -21.99 -27.36
C THR A 123 -1.07 -22.36 -26.07
N HIS A 124 -1.13 -21.54 -25.03
CA HIS A 124 -0.48 -21.77 -23.74
C HIS A 124 -1.50 -21.83 -22.59
N LYS A 125 -1.49 -22.92 -21.82
CA LYS A 125 -2.41 -23.11 -20.68
C LYS A 125 -2.07 -22.19 -19.52
N GLY A 126 -3.08 -21.81 -18.73
CA GLY A 126 -2.87 -21.14 -17.44
C GLY A 126 -3.03 -19.62 -17.45
N GLY A 127 -3.63 -19.02 -18.49
CA GLY A 127 -3.83 -17.57 -18.56
C GLY A 127 -4.50 -16.97 -17.31
N VAL A 128 -5.53 -17.63 -16.78
CA VAL A 128 -6.21 -17.17 -15.54
C VAL A 128 -5.25 -17.18 -14.33
N ASP A 129 -4.39 -18.19 -14.23
CA ASP A 129 -3.43 -18.29 -13.12
C ASP A 129 -2.33 -17.24 -13.26
N VAL A 130 -1.84 -17.00 -14.49
CA VAL A 130 -0.93 -15.89 -14.78
C VAL A 130 -1.56 -14.55 -14.40
N ALA A 131 -2.83 -14.33 -14.71
CA ALA A 131 -3.52 -13.08 -14.36
C ALA A 131 -3.53 -12.82 -12.85
N ARG A 132 -3.75 -13.87 -12.05
CA ARG A 132 -3.73 -13.78 -10.58
C ARG A 132 -2.32 -13.51 -10.06
N GLU A 133 -1.32 -14.20 -10.61
CA GLU A 133 0.08 -13.99 -10.23
C GLU A 133 0.55 -12.57 -10.55
N VAL A 134 0.16 -12.04 -11.72
CA VAL A 134 0.44 -10.65 -12.11
C VAL A 134 -0.25 -9.70 -11.14
N LEU A 135 -1.53 -9.88 -10.85
CA LEU A 135 -2.26 -9.00 -9.92
C LEU A 135 -1.60 -9.01 -8.53
N SER A 136 -1.29 -10.19 -7.99
CA SER A 136 -0.60 -10.32 -6.70
C SER A 136 0.72 -9.57 -6.71
N PHE A 137 1.55 -9.79 -7.74
CA PHE A 137 2.85 -9.16 -7.86
C PHE A 137 2.78 -7.63 -7.99
N LEU A 138 1.79 -7.11 -8.72
CA LEU A 138 1.57 -5.67 -8.83
C LEU A 138 1.13 -5.08 -7.49
N ASN A 139 0.21 -5.73 -6.78
CA ASN A 139 -0.29 -5.28 -5.48
C ASN A 139 0.83 -5.30 -4.41
N ASP A 140 1.65 -6.34 -4.39
CA ASP A 140 2.83 -6.41 -3.51
C ASP A 140 3.77 -5.21 -3.76
N GLY A 141 3.94 -4.80 -5.02
CA GLY A 141 4.74 -3.63 -5.36
C GLY A 141 4.05 -2.29 -5.10
N ILE A 142 2.72 -2.23 -5.10
CA ILE A 142 1.97 -1.03 -4.72
C ILE A 142 2.11 -0.80 -3.22
N ASP A 143 2.05 -1.89 -2.44
CA ASP A 143 2.16 -1.86 -0.98
C ASP A 143 3.61 -1.70 -0.48
N GLY A 144 4.61 -1.75 -1.36
CA GLY A 144 6.00 -1.63 -0.98
C GLY A 144 6.60 -2.91 -0.39
N ASN A 145 6.06 -4.08 -0.76
CA ASN A 145 6.40 -5.40 -0.21
C ASN A 145 7.20 -6.32 -1.15
N LEU A 146 7.65 -5.84 -2.33
CA LEU A 146 8.57 -6.61 -3.17
C LEU A 146 9.96 -6.68 -2.54
N GLU A 147 10.46 -7.91 -2.37
CA GLU A 147 11.79 -8.26 -1.86
C GLU A 147 12.71 -8.82 -2.96
#